data_AF-A0A0B6X2E0-F1
#
_entry.id   AF-A0A0B6X2E0-F1
#
_cell.length_a   1.000
_cell.length_b   1.000
_cell.length_c   1.000
_cell.angle_alpha   90.00
_cell.angle_beta   90.00
_cell.angle_gamma   90.00
#
_symmetry.space_group_name_H-M   'P 1'
#
loop_
_entity.id
_entity.type
_entity.pdbx_description
1 polymer ?
#
loop_
_entity_poly.entity_id
_entity_poly.type
_entity_poly.pdbx_seq_one_letter_code
_entity_poly.pdbx_strand_id
1 'polypeptide(L)' 'MDKNLAVNPIREGFHTVTPYLLVDGADRLIDFLSAAFDAEILDRKFRPDGTVMHAECASVTRW' A
#
# COMPACT_ATOMS: atom_id res chain seq x y z
N MET A 1 -17.93 -35.92 2.86
CA MET A 1 -17.03 -34.98 2.16
C MET A 1 -17.41 -33.59 2.62
N ASP A 2 -16.47 -32.94 3.27
CA ASP A 2 -16.62 -31.71 4.05
C ASP A 2 -16.88 -30.49 3.16
N LYS A 3 -18.12 -30.00 3.19
CA LYS A 3 -18.45 -28.68 2.67
C LYS A 3 -18.23 -27.65 3.77
N ASN A 4 -17.02 -27.11 3.88
CA ASN A 4 -16.73 -25.74 4.34
C ASN A 4 -15.23 -25.57 4.65
N LEU A 5 -14.42 -25.33 3.63
CA LEU A 5 -13.20 -24.55 3.82
C LEU A 5 -13.59 -23.10 3.57
N ALA A 6 -13.86 -22.37 4.65
CA ALA A 6 -14.15 -20.94 4.57
C ALA A 6 -12.91 -20.24 3.99
N VAL A 7 -13.00 -19.77 2.75
CA VAL A 7 -11.96 -18.97 2.12
C VAL A 7 -11.95 -17.61 2.81
N ASN A 8 -10.78 -17.17 3.32
CA ASN A 8 -10.66 -15.81 3.83
C ASN A 8 -10.79 -14.83 2.66
N PRO A 9 -11.82 -13.97 2.63
CA PRO A 9 -12.03 -13.05 1.52
C PRO A 9 -10.95 -11.97 1.43
N ILE A 10 -10.20 -11.73 2.51
CA ILE A 10 -9.11 -10.77 2.55
C ILE A 10 -7.79 -11.54 2.59
N ARG A 11 -6.91 -11.25 1.63
CA ARG A 11 -5.58 -11.85 1.59
C ARG A 11 -4.76 -11.40 2.81
N GLU A 12 -3.91 -12.29 3.32
CA GLU A 12 -3.00 -11.95 4.41
C GLU A 12 -2.13 -10.74 4.03
N GLY A 13 -2.01 -9.79 4.95
CA GLY A 13 -1.30 -8.51 4.74
C GLY A 13 -2.10 -7.42 4.02
N PHE A 14 -3.33 -7.70 3.55
CA PHE A 14 -4.20 -6.71 2.92
C PHE A 14 -5.29 -6.22 3.87
N HIS A 15 -5.73 -4.98 3.66
CA HIS A 15 -6.90 -4.43 4.30
C HIS A 15 -8.16 -4.71 3.46
N THR A 16 -9.32 -4.48 4.06
CA THR A 16 -10.60 -4.49 3.32
C THR A 16 -10.58 -3.54 2.12
N VAL A 17 -9.79 -2.45 2.20
CA VAL A 17 -9.56 -1.52 1.10
C VAL A 17 -8.05 -1.22 1.00
N THR A 18 -7.49 -1.41 -0.20
CA THR A 18 -6.14 -0.96 -0.56
C THR A 18 -6.28 -0.04 -1.77
N PRO A 19 -6.33 1.29 -1.58
CA PRO A 19 -6.58 2.22 -2.67
C PRO A 19 -5.34 2.36 -3.57
N TYR A 20 -5.56 2.47 -4.88
CA TYR A 20 -4.53 2.83 -5.85
C TYR A 20 -4.70 4.30 -6.23
N LEU A 21 -3.74 5.14 -5.87
CA LEU A 21 -3.81 6.59 -6.06
C LEU A 21 -2.95 7.03 -7.25
N LEU A 22 -3.53 7.81 -8.16
CA LEU A 22 -2.81 8.51 -9.23
C LEU A 22 -2.70 9.97 -8.84
N VAL A 23 -1.48 10.44 -8.57
CA VAL A 23 -1.21 11.80 -8.12
C VAL A 23 0.03 12.35 -8.81
N ASP A 24 0.04 13.66 -9.03
CA ASP A 24 1.27 14.38 -9.33
C ASP A 24 2.08 14.53 -8.03
N GLY A 25 3.38 14.25 -8.07
CA GLY A 25 4.24 14.32 -6.89
C GLY A 25 4.01 13.17 -5.90
N ALA A 26 4.00 11.93 -6.40
CA ALA A 26 3.86 10.73 -5.57
C ALA A 26 4.94 10.62 -4.47
N ASP A 27 6.13 11.17 -4.69
CA ASP A 27 7.16 11.33 -3.66
C ASP A 27 6.66 12.13 -2.45
N ARG A 28 6.03 13.29 -2.67
CA ARG A 28 5.48 14.11 -1.58
C ARG A 28 4.34 13.44 -0.85
N LEU A 29 3.49 12.69 -1.57
CA LEU A 29 2.42 11.93 -0.95
C LEU A 29 2.99 10.84 -0.04
N ILE A 30 4.01 10.12 -0.49
CA ILE A 30 4.68 9.10 0.33
C ILE A 30 5.27 9.75 1.60
N ASP A 31 5.97 10.88 1.47
CA ASP A 31 6.54 11.59 2.62
C ASP A 31 5.45 12.01 3.63
N PHE A 32 4.32 12.52 3.13
CA PHE A 32 3.17 12.85 3.97
C PHE A 32 2.60 11.61 4.66
N LEU A 33 2.42 10.50 3.92
CA LEU A 33 1.88 9.26 4.48
C LEU A 33 2.80 8.71 5.58
N SER A 34 4.12 8.74 5.37
CA SER A 34 5.10 8.37 6.37
C SER A 34 5.04 9.27 7.60
N ALA A 35 4.93 10.59 7.44
CA ALA A 35 4.90 11.53 8.57
C ALA A 35 3.57 11.55 9.34
N ALA A 36 2.45 11.37 8.66
CA ALA A 36 1.12 11.51 9.25
C ALA A 36 0.55 10.18 9.79
N PHE A 37 0.97 9.05 9.21
CA PHE A 37 0.39 7.73 9.50
C PHE A 37 1.44 6.67 9.82
N ASP A 38 2.70 7.06 10.05
CA ASP A 38 3.82 6.13 10.23
C ASP A 38 3.83 5.05 9.15
N ALA A 39 3.60 5.46 7.89
CA ALA A 39 3.57 4.55 6.76
C ALA A 39 4.97 4.13 6.31
N GLU A 40 5.13 2.82 6.11
CA GLU A 40 6.34 2.21 5.56
C GLU A 40 6.17 1.93 4.07
N ILE A 41 7.26 2.08 3.32
CA ILE A 41 7.33 1.73 1.90
C ILE A 41 7.62 0.23 1.79
N LEU A 42 6.70 -0.52 1.20
CA LEU A 42 6.84 -1.95 0.96
C LEU A 42 7.53 -2.24 -0.38
N ASP A 43 7.20 -1.46 -1.41
CA ASP A 43 7.89 -1.45 -2.70
C ASP A 43 7.93 -0.04 -3.29
N ARG A 44 8.97 0.26 -4.08
CA ARG A 44 9.05 1.50 -4.85
C ARG A 44 9.85 1.30 -6.12
N LYS A 45 9.25 1.69 -7.25
CA LYS A 45 9.86 1.70 -8.58
C LYS A 45 9.94 3.12 -9.11
N PHE A 46 11.07 3.43 -9.71
CA PHE A 46 11.31 4.72 -10.35
C PHE A 46 11.22 4.59 -11.87
N ARG A 47 10.81 5.66 -12.54
CA ARG A 47 11.00 5.85 -13.97
C ARG A 47 12.48 6.20 -14.25
N PRO A 48 12.94 6.09 -15.51
CA PRO A 48 14.29 6.50 -15.89
C PRO A 48 14.64 7.97 -15.56
N ASP A 49 13.62 8.84 -15.49
CA ASP A 49 13.77 10.26 -15.13
C ASP A 49 13.85 10.51 -13.61
N GLY A 50 13.79 9.46 -12.78
CA GLY A 50 13.84 9.54 -11.32
C GLY A 50 12.50 9.80 -10.64
N THR A 51 11.39 9.98 -11.39
CA THR A 51 10.05 10.11 -10.81
C THR A 51 9.51 8.75 -10.33
N VAL A 52 8.60 8.76 -9.37
CA VAL A 52 7.98 7.51 -8.88
C VAL A 52 7.03 6.94 -9.95
N MET A 53 7.33 5.72 -10.40
CA MET A 53 6.47 4.96 -11.31
C MET A 53 5.36 4.24 -10.55
N HIS A 54 5.72 3.60 -9.44
CA HIS A 54 4.84 2.81 -8.59
C HIS A 54 5.43 2.75 -7.18
N ALA A 55 4.57 2.74 -6.17
CA ALA A 55 4.97 2.45 -4.80
C ALA A 55 3.82 1.78 -4.05
N GLU A 56 4.19 0.89 -3.14
CA GLU A 56 3.30 0.30 -2.16
C GLU A 56 3.67 0.82 -0.78
N CYS A 57 2.68 1.28 -0.02
CA CYS A 57 2.88 1.76 1.34
C CYS A 57 1.81 1.18 2.27
N ALA A 58 2.19 0.89 3.51
CA ALA A 58 1.27 0.44 4.55
C ALA A 58 1.56 1.18 5.86
N SER A 59 0.52 1.59 6.58
CA SER A 59 0.68 2.12 7.94
C SER A 59 1.07 0.99 8.88
N VAL A 60 2.06 1.26 9.75
CA VAL A 60 2.45 0.32 10.81
C VAL A 60 1.45 0.37 11.98
N THR A 61 0.65 1.44 12.07
CA THR A 61 -0.35 1.58 13.12
C THR A 61 -1.62 0.81 12.76
N ARG A 62 -1.85 -0.29 13.47
CA ARG A 62 -3.06 -1.10 13.34
C ARG A 62 -4.17 -0.52 14.22
N TRP A 63 -5.17 0.09 13.59
CA TRP A 63 -6.47 0.40 14.21
C TRP A 63 -7.47 -0.72 13.92
#